data_AF-A0A1T5LB97-F1
#
_entry.id   AF-A0A1T5LB97-F1
#
_cell.length_a   1.000
_cell.length_b   1.000
_cell.length_c   1.000
_cell.angle_alpha   90.00
_cell.angle_beta   90.00
_cell.angle_gamma   90.00
#
_symmetry.space_group_name_H-M   'P 1'
#
loop_
_entity.id
_entity.type
_entity.pdbx_description
1 polymer ?
#
loop_
_entity_poly.entity_id
_entity_poly.type
_entity_poly.pdbx_seq_one_letter_code
_entity_poly.pdbx_strand_id
1 'polypeptide(L)' 'MSILLMLIPISLVLLGLAIAAFVWAVRRGQFDDLDTPALDILDDEPKPGPPQSEQSKESTDAD' A
#
# COMPACT_ATOMS: atom_id res chain seq x y z
N MET A 1 40.15 3.84 13.87
CA MET A 1 39.67 2.48 14.22
C MET A 1 38.44 2.47 15.12
N SER A 2 38.01 3.61 15.70
CA SER A 2 36.83 3.67 16.59
C SER A 2 35.49 3.76 15.85
N ILE A 3 35.46 4.36 14.66
CA ILE A 3 34.22 4.53 13.89
C ILE A 3 33.60 3.20 13.46
N LEU A 4 34.43 2.20 13.14
CA LEU A 4 33.96 0.84 12.80
C LEU A 4 33.18 0.22 13.96
N LEU A 5 33.63 0.41 15.20
CA LEU A 5 32.94 -0.08 16.40
C LEU A 5 31.57 0.58 16.61
N MET A 6 31.38 1.80 16.11
CA MET A 6 30.09 2.50 16.16
C MET A 6 29.18 2.13 14.97
N LEU A 7 29.76 1.90 13.80
CA LEU A 7 29.01 1.54 12.59
C LEU A 7 28.43 0.11 12.64
N ILE A 8 29.12 -0.83 13.28
CA ILE A 8 28.64 -2.22 13.43
C ILE A 8 27.29 -2.30 14.16
N PRO A 9 27.10 -1.73 15.36
CA PRO A 9 25.81 -1.79 16.03
C PRO A 9 24.73 -1.00 15.29
N ILE A 10 25.08 0.14 14.68
CA ILE A 10 24.14 0.94 13.87
C ILE A 10 23.64 0.12 12.67
N SER A 11 24.54 -0.57 11.95
CA SER A 11 24.14 -1.37 10.79
C SER A 11 23.29 -2.57 11.19
N LEU A 12 23.58 -3.22 12.33
CA LEU A 12 22.76 -4.30 12.87
C LEU A 12 21.35 -3.83 13.22
N VAL A 13 21.22 -2.65 13.83
CA VAL A 13 19.91 -2.05 14.13
C VAL A 13 19.15 -1.74 12.85
N LEU A 14 19.80 -1.10 11.86
CA LEU A 14 19.17 -0.79 10.57
C LEU A 14 18.75 -2.05 9.81
N LEU A 15 19.59 -3.09 9.81
CA LEU A 15 19.27 -4.39 9.22
C LEU A 15 18.08 -5.04 9.91
N GLY A 16 18.04 -5.02 11.25
CA GLY A 16 16.90 -5.52 12.02
C GLY A 16 15.59 -4.77 11.71
N LEU A 17 15.66 -3.44 11.61
CA LEU A 17 14.52 -2.61 11.20
C LEU A 17 14.04 -2.95 9.79
N ALA A 18 14.97 -3.12 8.83
CA ALA A 18 14.64 -3.47 7.47
C ALA A 18 13.93 -4.83 7.39
N ILE A 19 14.44 -5.84 8.10
CA ILE A 19 13.81 -7.17 8.16
C ILE A 19 12.42 -7.08 8.82
N ALA A 20 12.29 -6.34 9.93
CA ALA A 20 11.00 -6.18 10.62
C ALA A 20 9.97 -5.49 9.72
N ALA A 21 10.35 -4.42 9.02
CA ALA A 21 9.50 -3.72 8.06
C ALA A 21 9.09 -4.63 6.90
N PHE A 22 10.03 -5.41 6.36
CA PHE A 22 9.75 -6.38 5.31
C PHE A 22 8.74 -7.44 5.74
N VAL A 23 8.95 -8.07 6.90
CA VAL A 23 8.02 -9.07 7.45
C VAL A 23 6.65 -8.46 7.72
N TRP A 24 6.59 -7.22 8.22
CA TRP A 24 5.34 -6.49 8.41
C TRP A 24 4.60 -6.26 7.08
N ALA A 25 5.30 -5.83 6.03
CA ALA A 25 4.72 -5.58 4.72
C ALA A 25 4.17 -6.87 4.07
N VAL A 26 4.91 -7.98 4.17
CA VAL A 26 4.47 -9.31 3.71
C VAL A 26 3.21 -9.75 4.45
N ARG A 27 3.18 -9.62 5.79
CA ARG A 27 2.00 -9.99 6.59
C ARG A 27 0.78 -9.10 6.34
N ARG A 28 0.98 -7.89 5.83
CA ARG A 28 -0.08 -6.95 5.46
C ARG A 28 -0.62 -7.20 4.05
N GLY A 29 -0.11 -8.21 3.33
CA GLY A 29 -0.54 -8.53 1.98
C GLY A 29 -0.12 -7.50 0.94
N GLN A 30 0.93 -6.68 1.21
CA GLN A 30 1.32 -5.61 0.29
C GLN A 30 1.86 -6.11 -1.05
N PHE A 31 2.19 -7.41 -1.14
CA PHE A 31 2.65 -8.08 -2.35
C PHE A 31 1.56 -8.90 -3.05
N ASP A 32 0.34 -8.95 -2.48
CA ASP A 32 -0.75 -9.77 -3.03
C ASP A 32 -1.43 -9.11 -4.24
N ASP A 33 -1.23 -7.80 -4.43
CA ASP A 33 -1.87 -6.99 -5.49
C ASP A 33 -0.90 -6.57 -6.62
N LEU A 34 0.16 -7.36 -6.85
CA LEU A 34 1.11 -7.09 -7.94
C LEU A 34 0.60 -7.54 -9.32
N ASP A 35 -0.39 -8.43 -9.36
CA ASP A 35 -0.92 -9.03 -10.59
C ASP A 35 -2.08 -8.25 -11.21
N THR A 36 -2.84 -7.49 -10.40
CA THR A 36 -4.05 -6.77 -10.82
C THR A 36 -3.81 -5.62 -11.82
N PRO A 37 -2.79 -4.74 -11.69
CA PRO A 37 -2.66 -3.60 -12.59
C PRO A 37 -2.15 -3.96 -13.99
N ALA A 38 -1.49 -5.11 -14.16
CA ALA A 38 -0.93 -5.52 -15.45
C ALA A 38 -1.99 -6.10 -16.41
N LEU A 39 -3.06 -6.71 -15.89
CA LEU A 39 -4.18 -7.21 -16.70
C LEU A 39 -5.18 -6.10 -17.04
N ASP A 40 -5.27 -5.10 -16.18
CA ASP A 40 -6.17 -3.95 -16.30
C ASP A 40 -5.87 -3.02 -17.49
N ILE A 41 -4.68 -3.12 -18.09
CA ILE A 41 -4.31 -2.37 -19.32
C ILE A 41 -4.71 -3.11 -20.62
N LEU A 42 -4.98 -4.41 -20.54
CA LEU A 42 -5.43 -5.23 -21.67
C LEU A 42 -6.95 -5.46 -21.64
N ASP A 43 -7.62 -5.13 -20.53
CA ASP A 43 -9.07 -5.17 -20.44
C ASP A 43 -9.68 -3.94 -21.14
N ASP A 44 -10.32 -4.18 -22.29
CA ASP A 44 -11.14 -3.20 -23.02
C ASP A 44 -12.53 -3.00 -22.38
N GLU A 45 -12.82 -3.68 -21.27
CA GLU A 45 -14.08 -3.55 -20.55
C GLU A 45 -14.16 -2.18 -19.84
N PRO A 46 -15.24 -1.39 -20.04
CA PRO A 46 -15.38 -0.12 -19.35
C PRO A 46 -15.44 -0.36 -17.84
N LYS A 47 -14.40 0.08 -17.12
CA LYS A 47 -14.35 0.00 -15.65
C LYS A 47 -15.64 0.56 -15.04
N PRO A 48 -16.28 -0.15 -14.09
CA PRO A 48 -17.28 0.46 -13.24
C PRO A 48 -16.63 1.64 -12.52
N GLY A 49 -17.18 2.83 -12.69
CA GLY A 49 -16.70 4.03 -12.01
C GLY A 49 -16.64 3.80 -10.49
N PRO A 50 -15.81 4.57 -9.77
CA PRO A 50 -15.63 4.40 -8.33
C PRO A 50 -16.99 4.38 -7.61
N PRO A 51 -17.14 3.55 -6.56
CA PRO A 51 -18.40 3.44 -5.84
C PRO A 51 -18.76 4.83 -5.34
N GLN A 52 -19.86 5.35 -5.88
CA GLN A 52 -20.42 6.64 -5.52
C GLN A 52 -20.81 6.52 -4.05
N SER A 53 -19.91 6.98 -3.17
CA SER A 53 -20.17 7.06 -1.75
C SER A 53 -21.41 7.88 -1.55
N GLU A 54 -22.36 7.26 -0.86
CA GLU A 54 -23.65 7.78 -0.45
C GLU A 54 -23.57 9.24 0.01
N GLN A 55 -23.91 10.16 -0.88
CA GLN A 55 -24.42 11.48 -0.51
C GLN A 55 -25.95 11.38 -0.55
N SER A 56 -26.50 10.62 0.39
CA SER A 56 -27.86 10.86 0.85
C SER A 56 -27.92 12.21 1.57
N LYS A 57 -28.77 13.10 1.06
CA LYS A 57 -29.62 14.07 1.76
C LYS A 57 -30.30 14.92 0.68
N GLU A 58 -31.48 14.54 0.21
CA GLU A 58 -32.78 14.83 0.82
C GLU A 58 -33.19 16.31 0.71
N SER A 59 -34.19 16.52 -0.15
CA SER A 59 -35.23 17.59 -0.27
C SER A 59 -35.46 17.78 -1.78
N THR A 60 -36.45 17.14 -2.42
CA THR A 60 -37.91 17.25 -2.21
C THR A 60 -38.33 18.69 -1.92
N ASP A 61 -38.62 19.44 -2.98
CA ASP A 61 -39.88 20.16 -3.24
C ASP A 61 -39.71 20.81 -4.63
N ALA A 62 -40.45 20.44 -5.67
CA ALA A 62 -41.84 20.84 -5.91
C ALA A 62 -41.99 22.38 -6.00
N ASP A 63 -41.72 22.93 -7.17
CA ASP A 63 -42.59 23.87 -7.91
C ASP A 63 -42.06 24.08 -9.34
#